data_AF-A0A7C5L8K0-F1
#
_entry.id   AF-A0A7C5L8K0-F1
#
_cell.length_a   1.000
_cell.length_b   1.000
_cell.length_c   1.000
_cell.angle_alpha   90.00
_cell.angle_beta   90.00
_cell.angle_gamma   90.00
#
_symmetry.space_group_name_H-M   'P 1'
#
loop_
_entity.id
_entity.type
_entity.pdbx_description
1 polymer ?
#
loop_
_entity_poly.entity_id
_entity_poly.type
_entity_poly.pdbx_seq_one_letter_code
_entity_poly.pdbx_strand_id
1 'polypeptide(L)'
;YAVEQSEDFLRRQREEVQLRATKSDVIITTAQVRGRKAPLLVPTETVEKMRPGSVIVDLAASTGGNCELTQDRKIIVHKGVTIIGNSDLAADLPQDSSFLFANNIHNFVKLFIKEGKLELDLENEIIKGALIV
;
A
#
# COMPACT_ATOMS: atom_id res chain seq x y z
N TYR A 1 -21.46 -0.04 10.05
CA TYR A 1 -20.38 0.69 10.75
C TYR A 1 -19.74 -0.27 11.74
N ALA A 2 -18.41 -0.29 11.86
CA ALA A 2 -17.74 -1.21 12.77
C ALA A 2 -17.97 -0.78 14.23
N VAL A 3 -18.44 -1.70 15.07
CA VAL A 3 -18.60 -1.49 16.51
C VAL A 3 -17.21 -1.45 17.16
N GLU A 4 -16.97 -0.46 18.02
CA GLU A 4 -15.72 -0.33 18.76
C GLU A 4 -15.51 -1.58 19.62
N GLN A 5 -14.40 -2.28 19.39
CA GLN A 5 -14.10 -3.55 20.03
C GLN A 5 -13.40 -3.33 21.37
N SER A 6 -13.58 -4.24 22.32
CA SER A 6 -12.87 -4.17 23.59
C SER A 6 -11.34 -4.26 23.39
N GLU A 7 -10.57 -3.65 24.30
CA GLU A 7 -9.10 -3.71 24.24
C GLU A 7 -8.58 -5.15 24.25
N ASP A 8 -9.21 -6.03 25.04
CA ASP A 8 -8.87 -7.45 25.09
C ASP A 8 -9.10 -8.16 23.76
N PHE A 9 -10.18 -7.82 23.04
CA PHE A 9 -10.43 -8.37 21.71
C PHE A 9 -9.36 -7.92 20.73
N LEU A 10 -9.05 -6.62 20.69
CA LEU A 10 -8.01 -6.05 19.82
C LEU A 10 -6.62 -6.62 20.12
N ARG A 11 -6.32 -6.90 21.40
CA ARG A 11 -5.09 -7.54 21.82
C ARG A 11 -5.00 -8.97 21.29
N ARG A 12 -6.01 -9.80 21.54
CA ARG A 12 -6.04 -11.20 21.04
C ARG A 12 -6.01 -11.28 19.52
N GLN A 13 -6.70 -10.36 18.86
CA GLN A 13 -6.67 -10.26 17.40
C GLN A 13 -5.25 -9.97 16.90
N ARG A 14 -4.54 -9.02 17.52
CA ARG A 14 -3.14 -8.73 17.18
C ARG A 14 -2.24 -9.93 17.42
N GLU A 15 -2.36 -10.59 18.57
CA GLU A 15 -1.58 -11.79 18.91
C GLU A 15 -1.77 -12.90 17.87
N GLU A 16 -3.01 -13.17 17.48
CA GLU A 16 -3.34 -14.19 16.48
C GLU A 16 -2.80 -13.84 15.09
N VAL A 17 -2.84 -12.56 14.71
CA VAL A 17 -2.23 -12.08 13.45
C VAL A 17 -0.72 -12.28 13.48
N GLN A 18 -0.05 -11.95 14.59
CA GLN A 18 1.39 -12.18 14.71
C GLN A 18 1.73 -13.67 14.67
N LEU A 19 0.96 -14.53 15.34
CA LEU A 19 1.16 -15.98 15.30
C LEU A 19 1.09 -16.51 13.86
N ARG A 20 0.16 -16.00 13.05
CA ARG A 20 0.07 -16.37 11.63
C ARG A 20 1.25 -15.82 10.83
N ALA A 21 1.61 -14.55 11.04
CA ALA A 21 2.74 -13.92 10.37
C ALA A 21 4.06 -14.69 10.60
N THR A 22 4.32 -15.17 11.82
CA THR A 22 5.54 -15.97 12.10
C THR A 22 5.59 -17.30 11.34
N LYS A 23 4.43 -17.89 11.00
CA LYS A 23 4.34 -19.16 10.27
C LYS A 23 4.37 -18.98 8.75
N SER A 24 4.14 -17.77 8.26
CA SER A 24 4.08 -17.46 6.84
C SER A 24 5.45 -17.54 6.17
N ASP A 25 5.47 -18.09 4.96
CA ASP A 25 6.63 -18.04 4.07
C ASP A 25 6.73 -16.69 3.35
N VAL A 26 5.57 -16.09 3.01
CA VAL A 26 5.49 -14.77 2.37
C VAL A 26 4.48 -13.89 3.09
N ILE A 27 4.84 -12.63 3.32
CA ILE A 27 3.94 -11.58 3.82
C ILE A 27 3.95 -10.42 2.82
N ILE A 28 2.77 -9.92 2.45
CA ILE A 28 2.63 -8.70 1.64
C ILE A 28 1.84 -7.69 2.46
N THR A 29 2.41 -6.51 2.68
CA THR A 29 1.77 -5.44 3.44
C THR A 29 1.45 -4.25 2.55
N THR A 30 0.19 -3.81 2.59
CA THR A 30 -0.35 -2.78 1.68
C THR A 30 -1.06 -1.65 2.42
N ALA A 31 -0.97 -1.60 3.75
CA ALA A 31 -1.75 -0.65 4.54
C ALA A 31 -1.11 0.74 4.46
N GLN A 32 -1.80 1.66 3.79
CA GLN A 32 -1.36 3.04 3.63
C GLN A 32 -2.45 4.00 4.09
N VAL A 33 -2.05 5.02 4.83
CA VAL A 33 -2.94 6.09 5.30
C VAL A 33 -2.46 7.40 4.71
N ARG A 34 -3.30 8.06 3.90
CA ARG A 34 -2.95 9.30 3.21
C ARG A 34 -2.54 10.37 4.23
N GLY A 35 -1.34 10.94 4.05
CA GLY A 35 -0.81 12.00 4.91
C GLY A 35 -0.34 11.56 6.30
N ARG A 36 -0.26 10.25 6.57
CA ARG A 36 0.26 9.72 7.85
C ARG A 36 1.31 8.64 7.60
N LYS A 37 2.10 8.34 8.63
CA LYS A 37 3.01 7.19 8.62
C LYS A 37 2.20 5.90 8.43
N ALA A 38 2.77 4.97 7.67
CA ALA A 38 2.26 3.61 7.57
C ALA A 38 2.12 2.99 8.98
N PRO A 39 1.00 2.30 9.29
CA PRO A 39 0.83 1.63 10.56
C PRO A 39 1.85 0.49 10.69
N LEU A 40 2.43 0.32 11.88
CA LEU A 40 3.30 -0.82 12.17
C LEU A 40 2.45 -2.09 12.32
N LEU A 41 2.62 -3.05 11.42
CA LEU A 41 1.87 -4.32 11.39
C LEU A 41 2.77 -5.53 11.64
N VAL A 42 4.04 -5.45 11.22
CA VAL A 42 5.03 -6.52 11.39
C VAL A 42 6.22 -5.98 12.18
N PRO A 43 6.17 -6.08 13.53
CA PRO A 43 7.29 -5.72 14.39
C PRO A 43 8.51 -6.61 14.12
N THR A 44 9.69 -6.13 14.50
CA THR A 44 10.96 -6.85 14.39
C THR A 44 10.86 -8.24 15.03
N GLU A 45 10.23 -8.34 16.20
CA GLU A 45 10.06 -9.63 16.89
C GLU A 45 9.29 -10.68 16.08
N THR A 46 8.38 -10.26 15.20
CA THR A 46 7.64 -11.16 14.33
C THR A 46 8.53 -11.63 13.20
N VAL A 47 9.27 -10.72 12.57
CA VAL A 47 10.23 -11.04 11.50
C VAL A 47 11.26 -12.05 12.00
N GLU A 48 11.80 -11.85 13.19
CA GLU A 48 12.83 -12.73 13.74
C GLU A 48 12.33 -14.14 14.13
N LYS A 49 11.02 -14.30 14.28
CA LYS A 49 10.36 -15.60 14.53
C LYS A 49 9.94 -16.29 13.23
N MET A 50 10.06 -15.63 12.07
CA MET A 50 9.80 -16.26 10.77
C MET A 50 10.89 -17.27 10.43
N ARG A 51 10.56 -18.21 9.55
CA ARG A 51 11.52 -19.19 9.04
C ARG A 51 12.56 -18.50 8.16
N PRO A 52 13.86 -18.83 8.27
CA PRO A 52 14.85 -18.41 7.29
C PRO A 52 14.44 -18.83 5.87
N GLY A 53 14.58 -17.92 4.92
CA GLY A 53 14.07 -18.06 3.55
C GLY A 53 12.72 -17.38 3.31
N SER A 54 12.00 -16.97 4.36
CA SER A 54 10.76 -16.19 4.20
C SER A 54 11.01 -14.82 3.54
N VAL A 55 9.95 -14.26 2.96
CA VAL A 55 9.97 -12.96 2.27
C VAL A 55 8.86 -12.04 2.77
N ILE A 56 9.19 -10.77 2.97
CA ILE A 56 8.24 -9.69 3.24
C ILE A 56 8.30 -8.70 2.08
N VAL A 57 7.15 -8.37 1.49
CA VAL A 57 7.00 -7.32 0.47
C VAL A 57 6.17 -6.18 1.07
N ASP A 58 6.80 -5.04 1.29
CA ASP A 58 6.17 -3.88 1.93
C ASP A 58 5.94 -2.75 0.93
N LEU A 59 4.68 -2.59 0.54
CA LEU A 59 4.25 -1.60 -0.46
C LEU A 59 4.16 -0.19 0.15
N ALA A 60 4.19 -0.06 1.48
CA ALA A 60 4.07 1.22 2.19
C ALA A 60 5.44 1.81 2.61
N ALA A 61 6.54 1.29 2.05
CA ALA A 61 7.91 1.64 2.39
C ALA A 61 8.21 3.15 2.37
N SER A 62 7.73 3.87 1.34
CA SER A 62 7.92 5.32 1.18
C SER A 62 7.32 6.16 2.31
N THR A 63 6.32 5.63 3.02
CA THR A 63 5.65 6.27 4.17
C THR A 63 6.07 5.69 5.52
N GLY A 64 7.21 5.00 5.55
CA GLY A 64 7.82 4.40 6.75
C GLY A 64 7.63 2.89 6.90
N GLY A 65 6.89 2.23 6.00
CA GLY A 65 6.69 0.78 6.00
C GLY A 65 5.69 0.26 7.03
N ASN A 66 5.03 -0.85 6.71
CA ASN A 66 4.27 -1.64 7.67
C ASN A 66 5.13 -2.65 8.44
N CYS A 67 6.30 -3.01 7.91
CA CYS A 67 7.30 -3.79 8.62
C CYS A 67 8.36 -2.86 9.24
N GLU A 68 8.68 -3.09 10.53
CA GLU A 68 9.58 -2.21 11.30
C GLU A 68 10.98 -2.10 10.69
N LEU A 69 11.43 -3.18 10.04
CA LEU A 69 12.76 -3.27 9.43
C LEU A 69 12.79 -2.77 7.99
N THR A 70 11.65 -2.39 7.40
CA THR A 70 11.58 -1.91 6.02
C THR A 70 12.49 -0.70 5.81
N GLN A 71 13.27 -0.74 4.73
CA GLN A 71 14.01 0.41 4.22
C GLN A 71 13.47 0.77 2.84
N ASP A 72 13.07 2.03 2.66
CA ASP A 72 12.53 2.51 1.39
C ASP A 72 13.51 2.26 0.23
N ARG A 73 12.98 1.72 -0.86
CA ARG A 73 13.69 1.39 -2.12
C ARG A 73 14.88 0.46 -1.93
N LYS A 74 14.81 -0.45 -0.95
CA LYS A 74 15.87 -1.44 -0.70
C LYS A 74 15.31 -2.84 -0.51
N ILE A 75 16.16 -3.80 -0.84
CA ILE A 75 16.01 -5.20 -0.44
C ILE A 75 17.07 -5.47 0.61
N ILE A 76 16.64 -5.89 1.80
CA ILE A 76 17.52 -6.26 2.89
C ILE A 76 17.27 -7.70 3.34
N VAL A 77 18.24 -8.30 4.01
CA VAL A 77 18.08 -9.60 4.66
C VAL A 77 18.32 -9.43 6.15
N HIS A 78 17.36 -9.86 6.97
CA HIS A 78 17.45 -9.86 8.43
C HIS A 78 17.19 -11.26 8.97
N LYS A 79 18.18 -11.86 9.65
CA LYS A 79 18.11 -13.24 10.20
C LYS A 79 17.58 -14.29 9.20
N GLY A 80 17.94 -14.14 7.93
CA GLY A 80 17.52 -15.05 6.86
C GLY A 80 16.16 -14.73 6.22
N VAL A 81 15.44 -13.70 6.69
CA VAL A 81 14.21 -13.21 6.06
C VAL A 81 14.56 -12.08 5.10
N THR A 82 14.08 -12.16 3.87
CA THR A 82 14.26 -11.09 2.86
C THR A 82 13.13 -10.07 3.00
N ILE A 83 13.45 -8.78 3.03
CA ILE A 83 12.48 -7.70 3.17
C ILE A 83 12.65 -6.77 1.98
N ILE A 84 11.61 -6.65 1.17
CA ILE A 84 11.53 -5.83 -0.03
C ILE A 84 10.70 -4.58 0.31
N GLY A 85 11.37 -3.44 0.45
CA GLY A 85 10.72 -2.15 0.61
C GLY A 85 10.63 -1.43 -0.73
N ASN A 86 9.49 -1.54 -1.43
CA ASN A 86 9.28 -0.84 -2.70
C ASN A 86 7.83 -0.36 -2.82
N SER A 87 7.63 0.96 -2.76
CA SER A 87 6.33 1.60 -3.00
C SER A 87 6.06 1.91 -4.48
N ASP A 88 7.04 1.70 -5.36
CA ASP A 88 6.97 2.03 -6.78
C ASP A 88 7.05 0.77 -7.66
N LEU A 89 6.41 -0.32 -7.24
CA LEU A 89 6.37 -1.58 -8.01
C LEU A 89 5.72 -1.41 -9.39
N ALA A 90 4.92 -0.36 -9.59
CA ALA A 90 4.35 -0.04 -10.90
C ALA A 90 5.44 0.32 -11.93
N ALA A 91 6.56 0.90 -11.48
CA ALA A 91 7.71 1.21 -12.33
C ALA A 91 8.44 -0.04 -12.84
N ASP A 92 8.30 -1.19 -12.16
CA ASP A 92 8.85 -2.47 -12.60
C ASP A 92 8.04 -3.09 -13.75
N LEU A 93 6.81 -2.61 -14.00
CA LEU A 93 5.94 -2.99 -15.12
C LEU A 93 5.54 -1.76 -15.95
N PRO A 94 6.50 -1.03 -16.54
CA PRO A 94 6.28 0.32 -17.06
C PRO A 94 5.29 0.35 -18.23
N GLN A 95 5.29 -0.67 -19.09
CA GLN A 95 4.39 -0.74 -20.25
C GLN A 95 2.92 -0.85 -19.82
N ASP A 96 2.61 -1.81 -18.96
CA ASP A 96 1.24 -2.04 -18.49
C ASP A 96 0.75 -0.90 -17.60
N SER A 97 1.60 -0.43 -16.68
CA SER A 97 1.31 0.73 -15.82
C SER A 97 1.00 1.98 -16.66
N SER A 98 1.81 2.26 -17.69
CA SER A 98 1.58 3.40 -18.58
C SER A 98 0.29 3.26 -19.39
N PHE A 99 0.01 2.06 -19.90
CA PHE A 99 -1.21 1.80 -20.68
C PHE A 99 -2.48 2.00 -19.83
N LEU A 100 -2.51 1.41 -18.63
CA LEU A 100 -3.64 1.55 -17.71
C LEU A 100 -3.82 3.01 -17.25
N PHE A 101 -2.71 3.71 -16.95
CA PHE A 101 -2.77 5.12 -16.58
C PHE A 101 -3.26 6.00 -17.73
N ALA A 102 -2.78 5.78 -18.96
CA ALA A 102 -3.24 6.50 -20.15
C ALA A 102 -4.76 6.30 -20.38
N ASN A 103 -5.28 5.09 -20.16
CA ASN A 103 -6.72 4.83 -20.23
C ASN A 103 -7.51 5.59 -19.16
N ASN A 104 -7.01 5.69 -17.93
CA ASN A 104 -7.63 6.50 -16.88
C ASN A 104 -7.70 7.98 -17.29
N ILE A 105 -6.60 8.53 -17.80
CA ILE A 105 -6.56 9.92 -18.29
C ILE A 105 -7.50 10.11 -19.49
N HIS A 106 -7.50 9.19 -20.45
CA HIS A 106 -8.40 9.23 -21.60
C HIS A 106 -9.86 9.28 -21.17
N ASN A 107 -10.26 8.40 -20.25
CA ASN A 107 -11.62 8.34 -19.73
C ASN A 107 -12.00 9.59 -18.93
N PHE A 108 -11.07 10.12 -18.13
CA PHE A 108 -11.27 11.36 -17.38
C PHE A 108 -11.44 12.57 -18.30
N VAL A 109 -10.58 12.71 -19.31
CA VAL A 109 -10.63 13.80 -20.30
C VAL A 109 -11.94 13.82 -21.08
N LYS A 110 -12.51 12.64 -21.39
CA LYS A 110 -13.82 12.54 -22.06
C LYS A 110 -14.98 13.14 -21.26
N LEU A 111 -14.82 13.38 -19.95
CA LEU A 111 -15.85 14.04 -19.15
C LEU A 111 -15.97 15.53 -19.48
N PHE A 112 -14.89 16.16 -19.95
CA PHE A 112 -14.82 17.61 -20.16
C PHE A 112 -14.28 18.03 -21.53
N ILE A 113 -13.95 17.10 -22.42
CA ILE A 113 -13.72 17.37 -23.84
C ILE A 113 -14.83 16.72 -24.66
N LYS A 114 -15.68 17.54 -25.26
CA LYS A 114 -16.76 17.08 -26.17
C LYS A 114 -16.55 17.67 -27.55
N GLU A 115 -16.58 16.83 -28.57
CA GLU A 115 -16.38 17.24 -29.97
C GLU A 115 -15.11 18.11 -30.19
N GLY A 116 -14.04 17.81 -29.44
CA GLY A 116 -12.78 18.55 -29.52
C GLY A 116 -12.78 19.91 -28.80
N LYS A 117 -13.85 20.27 -28.10
CA LYS A 117 -13.97 21.50 -27.32
C LYS A 117 -13.92 21.21 -25.83
N LEU A 118 -13.28 22.11 -25.08
CA LEU A 118 -13.27 22.08 -23.63
C LEU A 118 -14.62 22.56 -23.10
N GLU A 119 -15.30 21.68 -22.38
CA GLU A 119 -16.59 21.91 -21.71
C GLU A 119 -16.47 21.46 -20.24
N LEU A 120 -16.14 22.38 -19.34
CA LEU A 120 -16.00 22.10 -17.91
C LEU A 120 -17.35 22.31 -17.20
N ASP A 121 -17.99 21.21 -16.82
CA ASP A 121 -19.13 21.23 -15.90
C ASP A 121 -18.62 21.18 -14.45
N LEU A 122 -18.63 22.32 -13.76
CA LEU A 122 -18.15 22.43 -12.38
C LEU A 122 -19.12 21.84 -11.35
N GLU A 123 -20.36 21.52 -11.75
CA GLU A 123 -21.31 20.78 -10.92
C GLU A 123 -21.10 19.25 -11.03
N ASN A 124 -20.29 18.80 -11.99
CA ASN A 124 -19.88 17.39 -12.06
C ASN A 124 -18.95 17.06 -10.88
N GLU A 125 -19.41 16.19 -9.98
CA GLU A 125 -18.68 15.80 -8.76
C GLU A 125 -17.27 15.26 -9.03
N ILE A 126 -17.03 14.59 -10.16
CA ILE A 126 -15.70 14.07 -10.52
C ILE A 126 -14.76 15.21 -10.92
N ILE A 127 -15.25 16.15 -11.75
CA ILE A 127 -14.46 17.31 -12.19
C ILE A 127 -14.17 18.20 -10.99
N LYS A 128 -15.19 18.51 -10.18
CA LYS A 128 -15.09 19.30 -8.97
C LYS A 128 -14.12 18.70 -7.96
N GLY A 129 -14.19 17.39 -7.71
CA GLY A 129 -13.29 16.71 -6.78
C GLY A 129 -11.83 16.61 -7.24
N ALA A 130 -11.59 16.70 -8.55
CA ALA A 130 -10.25 16.66 -9.15
C ALA A 130 -9.62 18.05 -9.34
N LEU A 131 -10.42 19.12 -9.32
CA LEU A 131 -9.96 20.50 -9.48
C LEU A 131 -9.27 20.99 -8.19
N ILE A 132 -8.02 21.46 -8.30
CA ILE A 132 -7.19 21.88 -7.15
C ILE A 132 -7.10 23.42 -7.01
N VAL A 133 -7.73 24.18 -7.93
CA VAL A 133 -7.69 25.66 -7.96
C VAL A 133 -8.81 26.32 -7.17
#